data_AF-A0A8D1NPY5-F1
#
_entry.id   AF-A0A8D1NPY5-F1
#
_cell.length_a   1.000
_cell.length_b   1.000
_cell.length_c   1.000
_cell.angle_alpha   90.00
_cell.angle_beta   90.00
_cell.angle_gamma   90.00
#
_symmetry.space_group_name_H-M   'P 1'
#
loop_
_entity.id
_entity.type
_entity.pdbx_description
1 polymer ?
#
loop_
_entity_poly.entity_id
_entity_poly.type
_entity_poly.pdbx_seq_one_letter_code
_entity_poly.pdbx_strand_id
1 'polypeptide(L)'
;MLGPGGRVPREGGTDRQGVVGDGEAQRNTDTHRGGCSERPCRVSVQNQCGWQPLTPSLSPGWLIGTAYISVQPGPSVAAGQNVTLLCRSWVPMDTFLLSKEGAAHPPLRLRSQPQAGQNQAQFSMGPVTSAHGGTYRCYGSLSRDPYLLSQPSQPLELVVSGGSQDQPLR
;
A
#
# COMPACT_ATOMS: atom_id res chain seq x y z
N MET A 1 -7.49 -23.15 -59.45
CA MET A 1 -7.75 -21.88 -60.17
C MET A 1 -9.22 -21.84 -60.57
N LEU A 2 -9.85 -20.67 -60.41
CA LEU A 2 -11.21 -20.25 -60.83
C LEU A 2 -12.39 -20.46 -59.85
N GLY A 3 -12.59 -19.49 -58.96
CA GLY A 3 -13.67 -18.50 -59.11
C GLY A 3 -15.02 -18.70 -58.38
N PRO A 4 -15.77 -17.61 -58.07
CA PRO A 4 -16.41 -17.44 -56.75
C PRO A 4 -17.92 -17.08 -56.75
N GLY A 5 -18.53 -17.08 -55.55
CA GLY A 5 -19.43 -16.02 -55.04
C GLY A 5 -20.88 -15.89 -55.56
N GLY A 6 -21.85 -15.88 -54.63
CA GLY A 6 -23.21 -15.36 -54.84
C GLY A 6 -24.13 -15.60 -53.63
N ARG A 7 -24.82 -14.55 -53.15
CA ARG A 7 -25.52 -14.48 -51.86
C ARG A 7 -26.99 -14.01 -52.03
N VAL A 8 -27.89 -14.53 -51.18
CA VAL A 8 -29.20 -14.00 -50.66
C VAL A 8 -30.50 -14.02 -51.55
N PRO A 9 -31.73 -13.79 -51.01
CA PRO A 9 -32.69 -14.74 -50.39
C PRO A 9 -34.08 -14.77 -51.10
N ARG A 10 -35.04 -15.52 -50.53
CA ARG A 10 -36.47 -15.13 -50.61
C ARG A 10 -37.15 -15.14 -49.24
N GLU A 11 -37.70 -13.98 -48.89
CA GLU A 11 -38.65 -13.79 -47.79
C GLU A 11 -40.05 -14.27 -48.18
N GLY A 12 -40.82 -14.66 -47.17
CA GLY A 12 -42.26 -14.85 -47.23
C GLY A 12 -42.81 -14.82 -45.81
N GLY A 13 -43.19 -13.64 -45.33
CA GLY A 13 -43.90 -13.45 -44.08
C GLY A 13 -45.39 -13.78 -44.19
N THR A 14 -46.09 -13.85 -43.05
CA THR A 14 -47.39 -13.20 -42.76
C THR A 14 -47.82 -13.52 -41.32
N ASP A 15 -47.71 -12.50 -40.46
CA ASP A 15 -48.71 -11.98 -39.51
C ASP A 15 -49.85 -12.88 -38.97
N ARG A 16 -50.03 -12.92 -37.63
CA ARG A 16 -51.20 -12.29 -36.94
C ARG A 16 -51.26 -12.49 -35.42
N GLN A 17 -51.31 -11.35 -34.74
CA GLN A 17 -52.10 -10.89 -33.56
C GLN A 17 -52.69 -11.86 -32.50
N GLY A 18 -52.63 -11.40 -31.23
CA GLY A 18 -53.55 -11.78 -30.13
C GLY A 18 -53.01 -11.40 -28.74
N VAL A 19 -53.03 -10.13 -28.33
CA VAL A 19 -53.96 -9.48 -27.36
C VAL A 19 -53.77 -9.89 -25.87
N VAL A 20 -53.24 -8.89 -25.14
CA VAL A 20 -53.54 -8.38 -23.77
C VAL A 20 -54.22 -9.31 -22.76
N GLY A 21 -53.57 -9.44 -21.60
CA GLY A 21 -54.16 -9.79 -20.31
C GLY A 21 -53.21 -9.42 -19.19
N ASP A 22 -53.54 -8.34 -18.49
CA ASP A 22 -52.83 -7.76 -17.35
C ASP A 22 -52.67 -8.75 -16.18
N GLY A 23 -51.43 -8.88 -15.71
CA GLY A 23 -51.07 -9.59 -14.48
C GLY A 23 -50.14 -8.70 -13.66
N GLU A 24 -50.74 -7.95 -12.74
CA GLU A 24 -50.07 -7.10 -11.74
C GLU A 24 -49.52 -7.98 -10.59
N ALA A 25 -48.26 -7.72 -10.21
CA ALA A 25 -47.53 -8.06 -8.97
C ALA A 25 -46.11 -8.55 -9.36
N GLN A 26 -45.00 -8.05 -8.82
CA GLN A 26 -44.73 -7.37 -7.56
C GLN A 26 -43.44 -6.55 -7.77
N ARG A 27 -43.41 -5.32 -7.25
CA ARG A 27 -42.22 -4.47 -7.22
C ARG A 27 -41.18 -5.08 -6.25
N ASN A 28 -40.20 -5.81 -6.77
CA ASN A 28 -39.00 -6.18 -6.01
C ASN A 28 -37.98 -5.05 -6.10
N THR A 29 -38.05 -4.09 -5.18
CA THR A 29 -36.93 -3.19 -4.88
C THR A 29 -35.93 -3.93 -4.00
N ASP A 30 -35.14 -4.83 -4.59
CA ASP A 30 -33.93 -5.35 -3.97
C ASP A 30 -32.72 -4.64 -4.56
N THR A 31 -32.44 -3.46 -3.99
CA THR A 31 -31.14 -2.80 -4.15
C THR A 31 -30.15 -3.50 -3.23
N HIS A 32 -29.73 -4.71 -3.60
CA HIS A 32 -28.51 -5.31 -3.05
C HIS A 32 -27.48 -5.44 -4.17
N ARG A 33 -26.98 -4.27 -4.58
CA ARG A 33 -25.67 -4.14 -5.21
C ARG A 33 -24.63 -4.59 -4.18
N GLY A 34 -24.36 -5.89 -4.13
CA GLY A 34 -23.25 -6.49 -3.39
C GLY A 34 -21.92 -6.16 -4.06
N GLY A 35 -21.59 -4.87 -4.17
CA GLY A 35 -20.22 -4.44 -4.34
C GLY A 35 -19.52 -4.58 -3.00
N CYS A 36 -18.35 -5.21 -2.96
CA CYS A 36 -17.38 -4.86 -1.94
C CYS A 36 -17.00 -3.39 -2.18
N SER A 37 -17.82 -2.49 -1.65
CA SER A 37 -17.50 -1.07 -1.57
C SER A 37 -16.16 -0.98 -0.87
N GLU A 38 -15.25 -0.27 -1.52
CA GLU A 38 -13.87 0.01 -1.15
C GLU A 38 -13.74 0.47 0.31
N ARG A 39 -13.78 -0.50 1.22
CA ARG A 39 -13.41 -0.29 2.61
C ARG A 39 -11.94 -0.64 2.67
N PRO A 40 -11.04 0.31 3.00
CA PRO A 40 -9.74 -0.09 3.47
C PRO A 40 -9.98 -1.03 4.66
N CYS A 41 -9.29 -2.18 4.67
CA CYS A 41 -9.11 -2.90 5.92
C CYS A 41 -8.47 -1.91 6.90
N ARG A 42 -9.29 -1.25 7.73
CA ARG A 42 -8.78 -0.57 8.90
C ARG A 42 -8.12 -1.67 9.71
N VAL A 43 -6.80 -1.59 9.86
CA VAL A 43 -6.19 -2.10 11.07
C VAL A 43 -6.80 -1.24 12.18
N SER A 44 -7.85 -1.76 12.81
CA SER A 44 -8.40 -1.17 14.03
C SER A 44 -7.36 -1.36 15.13
N VAL A 45 -6.44 -0.39 15.26
CA VAL A 45 -5.89 -0.06 16.57
C VAL A 45 -6.98 0.77 17.22
N GLN A 46 -7.69 0.16 18.16
CA GLN A 46 -8.93 0.65 18.76
C GLN A 46 -8.92 2.19 18.99
N ASN A 47 -9.80 2.87 18.26
CA ASN A 47 -10.58 4.06 18.61
C ASN A 47 -9.92 5.12 19.52
N GLN A 48 -9.51 6.26 18.94
CA GLN A 48 -10.20 7.58 19.08
C GLN A 48 -9.30 8.78 18.74
N CYS A 49 -9.89 9.75 18.03
CA CYS A 49 -9.34 11.09 17.90
C CYS A 49 -9.44 11.81 19.24
N GLY A 50 -8.30 12.06 19.88
CA GLY A 50 -8.19 12.91 21.07
C GLY A 50 -6.75 13.35 21.22
N TRP A 51 -6.46 14.62 20.94
CA TRP A 51 -5.17 15.21 21.28
C TRP A 51 -5.14 15.42 22.79
N GLN A 52 -4.54 14.47 23.51
CA GLN A 52 -4.20 14.62 24.91
C GLN A 52 -2.72 14.22 25.07
N PRO A 53 -1.85 15.11 25.57
CA PRO A 53 -0.49 14.73 25.91
C PRO A 53 -0.54 13.86 27.15
N LEU A 54 -0.58 12.53 26.96
CA LEU A 54 -0.53 11.57 28.05
C LEU A 54 0.92 11.15 28.29
N THR A 55 1.29 11.26 29.56
CA THR A 55 2.50 10.78 30.22
C THR A 55 2.85 9.32 29.82
N PRO A 56 4.11 8.89 29.93
CA PRO A 56 4.54 7.57 29.46
C PRO A 56 4.06 6.47 30.42
N SER A 57 2.76 6.18 30.42
CA SER A 57 2.24 4.91 30.93
C SER A 57 2.59 3.83 29.91
N LEU A 58 3.42 2.87 30.32
CA LEU A 58 3.76 1.67 29.56
C LEU A 58 2.50 1.06 28.96
N SER A 59 2.32 1.19 27.64
CA SER A 59 1.22 0.54 26.93
C SER A 59 1.52 -0.96 26.88
N PRO A 60 0.63 -1.83 27.39
CA PRO A 60 0.82 -3.28 27.31
C PRO A 60 0.63 -3.71 25.84
N GLY A 61 1.73 -3.86 25.11
CA GLY A 61 1.67 -4.30 23.70
C GLY A 61 2.88 -3.98 22.82
N TRP A 62 3.91 -3.29 23.32
CA TRP A 62 5.14 -3.02 22.55
C TRP A 62 6.32 -3.82 23.08
N LEU A 63 7.15 -4.35 22.17
CA LEU A 63 8.49 -4.79 22.55
C LEU A 63 9.26 -3.60 23.12
N ILE A 64 9.86 -3.80 24.29
CA ILE A 64 10.75 -2.81 24.90
C ILE A 64 11.98 -2.68 23.99
N GLY A 65 12.07 -1.56 23.29
CA GLY A 65 13.18 -1.24 22.41
C GLY A 65 12.81 -0.11 21.45
N THR A 66 13.75 0.80 21.22
CA THR A 66 13.58 1.90 20.26
C THR A 66 14.33 1.58 18.97
N ALA A 67 13.65 1.73 17.83
CA ALA A 67 14.26 1.71 16.52
C ALA A 67 14.61 3.14 16.08
N TYR A 68 15.68 3.28 15.32
CA TYR A 68 16.12 4.52 14.71
C TYR A 68 16.06 4.38 13.19
N ILE A 69 15.73 5.46 12.50
CA ILE A 69 15.73 5.53 11.04
C ILE A 69 16.66 6.65 10.58
N SER A 70 17.37 6.40 9.48
CA SER A 70 18.16 7.40 8.75
C SER A 70 18.07 7.11 7.26
N VAL A 71 18.48 8.06 6.43
CA VAL A 71 18.39 7.97 4.98
C VAL A 71 19.70 8.39 4.33
N GLN A 72 20.07 7.70 3.25
CA GLN A 72 21.23 8.02 2.41
C GLN A 72 20.78 8.15 0.95
N PRO A 73 21.27 9.13 0.18
CA PRO A 73 22.26 10.16 0.56
C PRO A 73 21.69 11.27 1.46
N GLY A 74 20.37 11.41 1.52
CA GLY A 74 19.68 12.41 2.33
C GLY A 74 18.15 12.33 2.17
N PRO A 75 17.39 13.13 2.92
CA PRO A 75 15.92 13.10 2.89
C PRO A 75 15.31 13.78 1.66
N SER A 76 16.10 14.48 0.85
CA SER A 76 15.64 15.11 -0.40
C SER A 76 16.52 14.66 -1.55
N VAL A 77 15.92 14.11 -2.59
CA VAL A 77 16.61 13.57 -3.76
C VAL A 77 15.84 13.87 -5.04
N ALA A 78 16.52 13.82 -6.18
CA ALA A 78 15.85 13.89 -7.49
C ALA A 78 15.26 12.53 -7.89
N ALA A 79 14.18 12.56 -8.67
CA ALA A 79 13.65 11.37 -9.32
C ALA A 79 14.73 10.65 -10.16
N GLY A 80 14.73 9.32 -10.14
CA GLY A 80 15.72 8.48 -10.81
C GLY A 80 16.94 8.14 -9.95
N GLN A 81 17.15 8.78 -8.80
CA GLN A 81 18.24 8.43 -7.88
C GLN A 81 17.88 7.21 -7.01
N ASN A 82 18.90 6.52 -6.51
CA ASN A 82 18.71 5.44 -5.53
C ASN A 82 18.74 6.02 -4.11
N VAL A 83 17.89 5.48 -3.24
CA VAL A 83 17.80 5.88 -1.83
C VAL A 83 17.87 4.65 -0.95
N THR A 84 18.61 4.74 0.14
CA THR A 84 18.65 3.68 1.15
C THR A 84 18.11 4.22 2.46
N LEU A 85 17.04 3.59 2.96
CA LEU A 85 16.52 3.81 4.31
C LEU A 85 17.17 2.79 5.25
N LEU A 86 17.83 3.28 6.30
CA LEU A 86 18.57 2.47 7.25
C LEU A 86 17.83 2.45 8.59
N CYS A 87 17.32 1.28 8.97
CA CYS A 87 16.76 1.03 10.30
C CYS A 87 17.86 0.48 11.23
N ARG A 88 17.93 0.95 12.47
CA ARG A 88 18.93 0.52 13.48
C ARG A 88 18.32 0.37 14.86
N SER A 89 18.90 -0.50 15.69
CA SER A 89 18.61 -0.55 17.12
C SER A 89 19.82 -1.04 17.91
N TRP A 90 20.01 -0.46 19.09
CA TRP A 90 20.95 -0.95 20.11
C TRP A 90 20.39 -2.16 20.87
N VAL A 91 19.07 -2.32 20.87
CA VAL A 91 18.42 -3.50 21.44
C VAL A 91 18.47 -4.62 20.39
N PRO A 92 18.68 -5.89 20.79
CA PRO A 92 18.56 -7.04 19.92
C PRO A 92 17.24 -7.05 19.15
N MET A 93 17.33 -7.06 17.82
CA MET A 93 16.20 -7.17 16.89
C MET A 93 16.62 -8.12 15.78
N ASP A 94 15.80 -9.12 15.46
CA ASP A 94 16.10 -10.11 14.41
C ASP A 94 15.58 -9.66 13.04
N THR A 95 14.58 -8.79 13.04
CA THR A 95 13.90 -8.32 11.85
C THR A 95 13.50 -6.85 12.03
N PHE A 96 13.72 -6.06 10.99
CA PHE A 96 13.17 -4.71 10.88
C PHE A 96 12.02 -4.68 9.88
N LEU A 97 11.04 -3.82 10.17
CA LEU A 97 9.92 -3.51 9.30
C LEU A 97 9.93 -2.02 8.97
N LEU A 98 9.77 -1.68 7.70
CA LEU A 98 9.69 -0.32 7.20
C LEU A 98 8.29 -0.06 6.66
N SER A 99 7.57 0.86 7.27
CA SER A 99 6.26 1.32 6.80
C SER A 99 6.34 2.72 6.23
N LYS A 100 5.56 2.98 5.19
CA LYS A 100 5.27 4.33 4.70
C LYS A 100 3.86 4.73 5.16
N GLU A 101 3.72 5.88 5.79
CA GLU A 101 2.41 6.39 6.20
C GLU A 101 1.47 6.59 5.00
N GLY A 102 0.20 6.21 5.18
CA GLY A 102 -0.82 6.32 4.13
C GLY A 102 -0.69 5.30 2.99
N ALA A 103 0.33 4.44 2.99
CA ALA A 103 0.44 3.38 1.99
C ALA A 103 -0.52 2.23 2.31
N ALA A 104 -1.22 1.73 1.29
CA ALA A 104 -2.05 0.52 1.40
C ALA A 104 -1.23 -0.78 1.39
N HIS A 105 0.05 -0.69 1.01
CA HIS A 105 0.95 -1.83 0.93
C HIS A 105 1.42 -2.27 2.33
N PRO A 106 1.63 -3.58 2.56
CA PRO A 106 2.22 -4.06 3.79
C PRO A 106 3.62 -3.49 4.00
N PRO A 107 4.09 -3.35 5.26
CA PRO A 107 5.44 -2.88 5.53
C PRO A 107 6.48 -3.83 4.92
N LEU A 108 7.57 -3.27 4.42
CA LEU A 108 8.71 -4.05 3.94
C LEU A 108 9.41 -4.68 5.14
N ARG A 109 9.86 -5.93 4.99
CA ARG A 109 10.48 -6.70 6.07
C ARG A 109 11.86 -7.18 5.65
N LEU A 110 12.87 -6.92 6.48
CA LEU A 110 14.23 -7.42 6.27
C LEU A 110 14.81 -8.00 7.56
N ARG A 111 15.62 -9.05 7.43
CA ARG A 111 16.42 -9.53 8.56
C ARG A 111 17.47 -8.51 8.94
N SER A 112 17.70 -8.39 10.24
CA SER A 112 18.77 -7.55 10.74
C SER A 112 20.13 -8.16 10.46
N GLN A 113 21.13 -7.29 10.40
CA GLN A 113 22.54 -7.63 10.32
C GLN A 113 23.25 -6.91 11.46
N PRO A 114 24.17 -7.59 12.17
CA PRO A 114 24.96 -6.96 13.20
C PRO A 114 26.01 -6.01 12.57
N GLN A 115 26.08 -4.78 13.06
CA GLN A 115 27.10 -3.80 12.66
C GLN A 115 27.47 -2.91 13.85
N ALA A 116 28.76 -2.89 14.22
CA ALA A 116 29.30 -2.01 15.27
C ALA A 116 28.52 -2.04 16.61
N GLY A 117 28.09 -3.23 17.04
CA GLY A 117 27.32 -3.41 18.28
C GLY A 117 25.84 -3.03 18.18
N GLN A 118 25.34 -2.73 16.98
CA GLN A 118 23.92 -2.50 16.68
C GLN A 118 23.38 -3.58 15.75
N ASN A 119 22.06 -3.73 15.74
CA ASN A 119 21.35 -4.47 14.70
C ASN A 119 20.81 -3.47 13.69
N GLN A 120 20.99 -3.74 12.40
CA GLN A 120 20.54 -2.84 11.34
C GLN A 120 19.96 -3.56 10.13
N ALA A 121 19.14 -2.87 9.36
CA ALA A 121 18.66 -3.33 8.06
C ALA A 121 18.62 -2.18 7.05
N GLN A 122 19.04 -2.47 5.83
CA GLN A 122 19.14 -1.51 4.72
C GLN A 122 18.02 -1.78 3.72
N PHE A 123 17.07 -0.86 3.64
CA PHE A 123 15.98 -0.89 2.68
C PHE A 123 16.36 -0.01 1.48
N SER A 124 17.00 -0.63 0.50
CA SER A 124 17.35 0.03 -0.76
C SER A 124 16.11 0.16 -1.64
N MET A 125 15.77 1.39 -2.01
CA MET A 125 14.80 1.71 -3.05
C MET A 125 15.60 2.01 -4.32
N GLY A 126 15.18 1.41 -5.43
CA GLY A 126 15.76 1.67 -6.76
C GLY A 126 15.51 3.11 -7.21
N PRO A 127 15.57 3.38 -8.53
CA PRO A 127 15.32 4.72 -9.06
C PRO A 127 13.99 5.28 -8.54
N VAL A 128 14.08 6.26 -7.65
CA VAL A 128 12.89 6.75 -6.95
C VAL A 128 12.04 7.62 -7.87
N THR A 129 10.75 7.64 -7.58
CA THR A 129 9.75 8.46 -8.27
C THR A 129 8.98 9.26 -7.24
N SER A 130 8.13 10.21 -7.67
CA SER A 130 7.25 10.95 -6.74
C SER A 130 6.41 10.04 -5.85
N ALA A 131 6.03 8.85 -6.33
CA ALA A 131 5.30 7.84 -5.55
C ALA A 131 6.09 7.30 -4.34
N HIS A 132 7.42 7.44 -4.32
CA HIS A 132 8.26 7.08 -3.19
C HIS A 132 8.33 8.18 -2.12
N GLY A 133 7.96 9.43 -2.44
CA GLY A 133 7.95 10.51 -1.45
C GLY A 133 6.91 10.30 -0.35
N GLY A 134 7.25 10.62 0.90
CA GLY A 134 6.35 10.52 2.05
C GLY A 134 7.08 10.19 3.36
N THR A 135 6.32 9.94 4.42
CA THR A 135 6.85 9.71 5.77
C THR A 135 7.02 8.22 6.07
N TYR A 136 8.22 7.85 6.50
CA TYR A 136 8.61 6.49 6.82
C TYR A 136 8.85 6.30 8.32
N ARG A 137 8.56 5.09 8.81
CA ARG A 137 8.87 4.64 10.17
C ARG A 137 9.43 3.22 10.16
N CYS A 138 10.41 2.99 11.04
CA CYS A 138 10.97 1.67 11.31
C CYS A 138 10.38 1.06 12.58
N TYR A 139 10.22 -0.26 12.56
CA TYR A 139 9.87 -1.09 13.71
C TYR A 139 10.83 -2.27 13.79
N GLY A 140 11.11 -2.76 14.99
CA GLY A 140 11.85 -3.99 15.23
C GLY A 140 10.94 -5.12 15.70
N SER A 141 11.32 -6.37 15.43
CA SER A 141 10.68 -7.58 15.97
C SER A 141 11.71 -8.66 16.26
N LEU A 142 11.34 -9.60 17.11
CA LEU A 142 12.12 -10.79 17.44
C LEU A 142 11.55 -12.00 16.71
N SER A 143 12.39 -12.95 16.34
CA SER A 143 11.98 -14.16 15.59
C SER A 143 10.98 -15.01 16.38
N ARG A 144 11.09 -15.01 17.71
CA ARG A 144 10.16 -15.71 18.62
C ARG A 144 8.77 -15.07 18.65
N ASP A 145 8.68 -13.77 18.44
CA ASP A 145 7.45 -12.97 18.58
C ASP A 145 7.30 -12.02 17.37
N PRO A 146 7.11 -12.54 16.14
CA PRO A 146 7.19 -11.73 14.92
C PRO A 146 6.06 -10.71 14.74
N TYR A 147 4.97 -10.86 15.51
CA TYR A 147 3.82 -9.96 15.51
C TYR A 147 3.91 -8.87 16.60
N LEU A 148 4.83 -9.02 17.57
CA LEU A 148 5.06 -8.03 18.61
C LEU A 148 6.13 -7.06 18.10
N LEU A 149 5.74 -5.80 17.90
CA LEU A 149 6.60 -4.78 17.33
C LEU A 149 7.21 -3.90 18.44
N SER A 150 8.40 -3.36 18.16
CA SER A 150 9.00 -2.30 18.96
C SER A 150 8.21 -0.99 18.85
N GLN A 151 8.47 -0.03 19.73
CA GLN A 151 8.02 1.32 19.50
C GLN A 151 8.50 1.82 18.12
N PRO A 152 7.68 2.63 17.41
CA PRO A 152 8.08 3.20 16.14
C PRO A 152 9.31 4.10 16.30
N SER A 153 10.14 4.15 15.27
CA SER A 153 11.16 5.18 15.16
C SER A 153 10.54 6.58 15.05
N GLN A 154 11.39 7.61 15.20
CA GLN A 154 11.04 8.94 14.75
C GLN A 154 10.63 8.90 13.25
N PRO A 155 9.65 9.74 12.84
CA PRO A 155 9.26 9.84 11.44
C PRO A 155 10.43 10.37 10.59
N LEU A 156 10.55 9.86 9.37
CA LEU A 156 11.48 10.38 8.38
C LEU A 156 10.74 10.70 7.09
N GLU A 157 10.69 11.97 6.72
CA GLU A 157 10.08 12.42 5.49
C GLU A 157 11.09 12.36 4.33
N LEU A 158 10.76 11.60 3.29
CA LEU A 158 11.51 11.55 2.04
C LEU A 158 10.81 12.42 1.00
N VAL A 159 11.53 13.41 0.48
CA VAL A 159 11.08 14.30 -0.59
C VAL A 159 11.75 13.88 -1.89
N VAL A 160 10.95 13.66 -2.93
CA VAL A 160 11.44 13.33 -4.28
C VAL A 160 11.05 14.45 -5.23
N SER A 161 12.05 15.20 -5.70
CA SER A 161 11.87 16.28 -6.65
C SER A 161 11.74 15.72 -8.07
N GLY A 162 10.70 16.14 -8.79
CA GLY A 162 10.49 15.77 -10.18
C GLY A 162 11.48 16.51 -11.09
N GLY A 163 12.40 15.77 -11.70
CA GLY A 163 13.07 16.24 -12.92
C GLY A 163 12.13 15.96 -14.09
N SER A 164 11.62 17.00 -14.74
CA SER A 164 11.04 16.88 -16.07
C SER A 164 12.14 16.44 -17.03
N GLN A 165 12.41 15.14 -17.13
CA GLN A 165 13.16 14.59 -18.26
C GLN A 165 12.23 14.56 -19.47
N ASP A 166 11.86 15.74 -19.94
CA ASP A 166 11.73 15.96 -21.37
C ASP A 166 13.11 16.43 -21.83
N GLN A 167 14.02 15.46 -21.99
CA GLN A 167 15.28 15.70 -22.68
C GLN A 167 15.10 15.13 -24.09
N PRO A 168 14.95 15.98 -25.12
CA PRO A 168 14.91 15.51 -26.49
C PRO A 168 16.26 14.84 -26.80
N LEU A 169 16.22 13.62 -27.33
CA LEU A 169 17.37 13.07 -28.05
C LEU A 169 17.72 14.05 -29.18
N ARG A 170 18.88 14.68 -29.07
CA ARG A 170 19.56 15.34 -30.19
C ARG A 170 20.71 14.48 -30.65
#